data_AF-A0A350D1P3-F1
#
_entry.id   AF-A0A350D1P3-F1
#
_cell.length_a   1.000
_cell.length_b   1.000
_cell.length_c   1.000
_cell.angle_alpha   90.00
_cell.angle_beta   90.00
_cell.angle_gamma   90.00
#
_symmetry.space_group_name_H-M   'P 1'
#
loop_
_entity.id
_entity.type
_entity.pdbx_description
1 polymer ?
#
loop_
_entity_poly.entity_id
_entity_poly.type
_entity_poly.pdbx_seq_one_letter_code
_entity_poly.pdbx_strand_id
1 'polypeptide(L)'
;MQKIEVGSNKALAFILGLAYGYKNAEIELNVLSIEEFSEDKHKDDKIYYISRIEGKIYDSLKEDVSHICVLKEDKINGKVRIFIYKKRVK
;
A
#
# COMPACT_ATOMS: atom_id res chain seq x y z
N MET A 1 18.81 -7.48 16.72
CA MET A 1 17.52 -7.18 16.05
C MET A 1 16.95 -5.92 16.71
N GLN A 2 16.85 -4.80 15.99
CA GLN A 2 16.28 -3.57 16.55
C GLN A 2 14.76 -3.69 16.62
N LYS A 3 14.17 -3.30 17.76
CA LYS A 3 12.71 -3.19 17.92
C LYS A 3 12.24 -1.92 17.21
N ILE A 4 11.37 -2.06 16.21
CA ILE A 4 10.71 -0.91 15.57
C ILE A 4 9.41 -0.64 16.31
N GLU A 5 9.28 0.52 16.93
CA GLU A 5 8.03 0.94 17.57
C GLU A 5 7.15 1.69 16.57
N VAL A 6 5.98 1.12 16.28
CA VAL A 6 5.01 1.70 15.33
C VAL A 6 4.07 2.73 15.97
N GLY A 7 3.98 2.78 17.31
CA GLY A 7 3.10 3.70 18.03
C GLY A 7 1.67 3.71 17.47
N SER A 8 1.13 4.91 17.22
CA SER A 8 -0.17 5.13 16.56
C SER A 8 -0.09 5.20 15.03
N ASN A 9 1.08 5.01 14.43
CA ASN A 9 1.29 5.13 12.98
C ASN A 9 0.82 3.87 12.25
N LYS A 10 -0.46 3.87 11.87
CA LYS A 10 -1.10 2.77 11.14
C LYS A 10 -0.46 2.52 9.78
N ALA A 11 0.03 3.56 9.09
CA ALA A 11 0.71 3.41 7.80
C ALA A 11 1.99 2.56 7.93
N LEU A 12 2.81 2.82 8.95
CA LEU A 12 4.01 2.02 9.19
C LEU A 12 3.66 0.59 9.63
N ALA A 13 2.67 0.43 10.52
CA ALA A 13 2.18 -0.89 10.94
C ALA A 13 1.67 -1.72 9.75
N PHE A 14 0.98 -1.08 8.81
CA PHE A 14 0.51 -1.72 7.59
C PHE A 14 1.65 -2.21 6.70
N ILE A 15 2.66 -1.39 6.44
CA ILE A 15 3.83 -1.79 5.64
C ILE A 15 4.54 -3.00 6.26
N LEU A 16 4.72 -2.99 7.59
CA LEU A 16 5.29 -4.14 8.30
C LEU A 16 4.39 -5.39 8.20
N GLY A 17 3.07 -5.19 8.29
CA GLY A 17 2.08 -6.25 8.10
C GLY A 17 2.16 -6.89 6.72
N LEU A 18 2.32 -6.10 5.65
CA LEU A 18 2.53 -6.60 4.28
C LEU A 18 3.84 -7.39 4.19
N ALA A 19 4.95 -6.82 4.67
CA ALA A 19 6.25 -7.46 4.62
C ALA A 19 6.27 -8.80 5.38
N TYR A 20 5.60 -8.85 6.53
CA TYR A 20 5.48 -10.08 7.32
C TYR A 20 4.51 -11.08 6.70
N GLY A 21 3.32 -10.63 6.29
CA GLY A 21 2.25 -11.47 5.76
C GLY A 21 2.62 -12.15 4.45
N TYR A 22 3.42 -11.48 3.61
CA TYR A 22 3.85 -11.99 2.32
C TYR A 22 5.33 -12.40 2.28
N LYS A 23 5.95 -12.66 3.44
CA LYS A 23 7.38 -13.00 3.54
C LYS A 23 7.85 -14.18 2.68
N ASN A 24 6.93 -15.07 2.30
CA ASN A 24 7.19 -16.27 1.50
C ASN A 24 6.62 -16.18 0.07
N ALA A 25 5.99 -15.06 -0.29
CA ALA A 25 5.39 -14.88 -1.61
C ALA A 25 6.39 -14.21 -2.56
N GLU A 26 6.24 -14.45 -3.87
CA GLU A 26 6.94 -13.64 -4.87
C GLU A 26 6.26 -12.27 -4.93
N ILE A 27 6.96 -11.22 -4.51
CA ILE A 27 6.44 -9.85 -4.49
C ILE A 27 6.97 -9.08 -5.70
N GLU A 28 6.05 -8.55 -6.50
CA GLU A 28 6.35 -7.60 -7.57
C GLU A 28 5.84 -6.22 -7.15
N LEU A 29 6.75 -5.25 -7.02
CA LEU A 29 6.45 -3.89 -6.59
C LEU A 29 6.50 -2.93 -7.78
N ASN A 30 5.37 -2.28 -8.06
CA ASN A 30 5.25 -1.24 -9.09
C ASN A 30 4.99 0.11 -8.43
N VAL A 31 5.82 1.12 -8.74
CA VAL A 31 5.66 2.47 -8.18
C VAL A 31 5.30 3.44 -9.30
N LEU A 32 4.17 4.13 -9.14
CA LEU A 32 3.55 4.97 -10.17
C LEU A 32 3.16 6.34 -9.60
N SER A 33 2.85 7.30 -10.47
CA SER A 33 2.33 8.61 -10.07
C SER A 33 0.89 8.48 -9.58
N ILE A 34 0.50 9.23 -8.56
CA ILE A 34 -0.88 9.16 -8.03
C ILE A 34 -1.93 9.55 -9.08
N GLU A 35 -1.57 10.38 -10.04
CA GLU A 35 -2.41 10.81 -11.15
C GLU A 35 -2.70 9.67 -12.14
N GLU A 36 -1.93 8.59 -12.11
CA GLU A 36 -2.14 7.39 -12.94
C GLU A 36 -3.10 6.38 -12.28
N PHE A 37 -3.50 6.62 -11.03
CA PHE A 37 -4.42 5.75 -10.31
C PHE A 37 -5.82 5.79 -10.95
N SER A 38 -6.41 4.60 -11.09
CA SER A 38 -7.78 4.42 -11.55
C SER A 38 -8.41 3.31 -10.72
N GLU A 39 -9.47 3.66 -9.99
CA GLU A 39 -10.20 2.72 -9.14
C GLU A 39 -10.85 1.61 -9.98
N ASP A 40 -11.38 1.95 -11.17
CA ASP A 40 -11.98 1.00 -12.11
C ASP A 40 -11.01 -0.11 -12.55
N LYS A 41 -9.72 0.22 -12.74
CA LYS A 41 -8.68 -0.77 -13.10
C LYS A 41 -8.40 -1.76 -11.97
N HIS A 42 -8.78 -1.41 -10.74
CA HIS A 42 -8.50 -2.13 -9.51
C HIS A 42 -9.75 -2.54 -8.75
N LYS A 43 -10.92 -2.57 -9.41
CA LYS A 43 -12.22 -2.89 -8.80
C LYS A 43 -12.25 -4.23 -8.06
N ASP A 44 -11.44 -5.19 -8.49
CA ASP A 44 -11.35 -6.55 -7.92
C ASP A 44 -10.13 -6.70 -6.98
N ASP A 45 -9.31 -5.66 -6.85
CA ASP A 45 -8.11 -5.62 -6.03
C ASP A 45 -8.38 -4.90 -4.70
N LYS A 46 -7.54 -5.14 -3.67
CA LYS A 46 -7.66 -4.41 -2.40
C LYS A 46 -6.95 -3.08 -2.49
N ILE A 47 -7.65 -1.99 -2.20
CA ILE A 47 -7.14 -0.62 -2.28
C ILE A 47 -7.04 -0.03 -0.86
N TYR A 48 -5.92 0.62 -0.56
CA TYR A 48 -5.69 1.31 0.70
C TYR A 48 -5.19 2.73 0.41
N TYR A 49 -5.86 3.72 0.98
CA TYR A 49 -5.48 5.13 0.83
C TYR A 49 -4.69 5.57 2.05
N ILE A 50 -3.48 6.09 1.85
CA ILE A 50 -2.49 6.28 2.91
C ILE A 50 -2.09 7.76 3.03
N SER A 51 -2.25 8.31 4.23
CA SER A 51 -1.72 9.61 4.62
C SER A 51 -0.44 9.41 5.43
N ARG A 52 0.72 9.72 4.82
CA ARG A 52 2.02 9.62 5.51
C ARG A 52 2.20 10.71 6.56
N ILE A 53 1.56 11.87 6.37
CA ILE A 53 1.65 13.00 7.30
C ILE A 53 0.90 12.64 8.59
N GLU A 54 -0.31 12.10 8.47
CA GLU A 54 -1.10 11.70 9.64
C GLU A 54 -0.75 10.29 10.16
N GLY A 55 0.00 9.51 9.38
CA GLY A 55 0.26 8.09 9.68
C GLY A 55 -1.01 7.23 9.64
N LYS A 56 -2.03 7.64 8.89
CA LYS A 56 -3.35 6.98 8.82
C LYS A 56 -3.58 6.24 7.51
N ILE A 57 -4.55 5.34 7.56
CA ILE A 57 -5.08 4.59 6.42
C ILE A 57 -6.59 4.83 6.36
N TYR A 58 -7.08 5.04 5.15
CA TYR A 58 -8.48 5.24 4.84
C TYR A 58 -8.97 4.18 3.84
N ASP A 59 -10.29 4.01 3.85
CA ASP A 59 -11.08 3.18 2.96
C ASP A 59 -11.46 3.89 1.65
N SER A 60 -11.33 5.22 1.60
CA SER A 60 -11.61 6.03 0.41
C SER A 60 -10.57 7.12 0.18
N LEU A 61 -10.55 7.69 -1.03
CA LEU A 61 -9.71 8.84 -1.36
C LEU A 61 -10.06 10.06 -0.49
N LYS A 62 -9.04 10.71 0.07
CA LYS A 62 -9.14 11.97 0.83
C LYS A 62 -8.06 12.93 0.39
N GLU A 63 -8.21 14.21 0.76
CA GLU A 63 -7.29 15.28 0.36
C GLU A 63 -5.84 15.05 0.84
N ASP A 64 -5.69 14.57 2.08
CA ASP A 64 -4.41 14.30 2.73
C ASP A 64 -3.77 12.97 2.29
N VAL A 65 -4.44 12.21 1.41
CA VAL A 65 -3.87 11.00 0.83
C VAL A 65 -2.63 11.37 0.02
N SER A 66 -1.53 10.73 0.39
CA SER A 66 -0.23 10.91 -0.23
C SER A 66 0.18 9.70 -1.06
N HIS A 67 -0.32 8.52 -0.69
CA HIS A 67 -0.04 7.24 -1.35
C HIS A 67 -1.35 6.46 -1.47
N ILE A 68 -1.51 5.70 -2.54
CA ILE A 68 -2.54 4.68 -2.69
C ILE A 68 -1.81 3.36 -2.92
N CYS A 69 -2.08 2.38 -2.07
CA CYS A 69 -1.52 1.04 -2.16
C CYS A 69 -2.61 0.11 -2.70
N VAL A 70 -2.31 -0.60 -3.78
CA VAL A 70 -3.18 -1.66 -4.31
C VAL A 70 -2.48 -3.00 -4.15
N LEU A 71 -3.19 -3.96 -3.56
CA LEU A 71 -2.74 -5.34 -3.43
C LEU A 71 -3.54 -6.22 -4.38
N LYS A 72 -2.81 -6.85 -5.30
CA LYS A 72 -3.33 -7.85 -6.23
C LYS A 72 -2.70 -9.19 -5.89
N GLU A 73 -3.50 -10.09 -5.33
CA GLU A 73 -3.07 -11.42 -4.90
C GLU A 73 -3.41 -12.46 -5.97
N ASP A 74 -2.39 -13.10 -6.55
CA ASP A 74 -2.55 -14.33 -7.32
C ASP A 74 -2.31 -15.54 -6.39
N LYS A 75 -3.40 -16.03 -5.81
CA LYS A 75 -3.37 -17.15 -4.86
C LYS A 75 -2.98 -18.47 -5.51
N ILE A 76 -3.15 -18.61 -6.83
CA ILE A 76 -2.85 -19.84 -7.57
C ILE A 76 -1.34 -19.96 -7.74
N ASN A 77 -0.68 -18.86 -8.11
CA ASN A 77 0.76 -18.85 -8.39
C ASN A 77 1.62 -18.36 -7.21
N GLY A 78 1.01 -18.03 -6.07
CA GLY A 78 1.74 -17.54 -4.89
C GLY A 78 2.41 -16.18 -5.11
N LYS A 79 1.90 -15.39 -6.06
CA LYS A 79 2.47 -14.11 -6.48
C LYS A 79 1.61 -12.96 -5.97
N VAL A 80 2.26 -11.93 -5.43
CA VAL A 80 1.59 -10.72 -4.95
C VAL A 80 2.15 -9.53 -5.71
N ARG A 81 1.28 -8.83 -6.43
CA ARG A 81 1.61 -7.55 -7.07
C ARG A 81 1.15 -6.42 -6.18
N ILE A 82 2.09 -5.55 -5.82
CA ILE A 82 1.84 -4.36 -5.01
C ILE A 82 2.04 -3.15 -5.92
N PHE A 83 0.99 -2.34 -6.09
CA PHE A 83 1.10 -1.05 -6.77
C PHE A 83 1.12 0.04 -5.71
N ILE A 84 2.13 0.91 -5.75
CA ILE A 84 2.22 2.11 -4.92
C ILE A 84 2.13 3.32 -5.82
N TYR A 85 0.95 3.93 -5.81
CA TYR A 85 0.70 5.23 -6.43
C TYR A 85 1.05 6.31 -5.43
N LYS A 86 1.90 7.28 -5.78
CA LYS A 86 2.30 8.33 -4.83
C LYS A 86 2.34 9.72 -5.47
N LYS A 87 1.99 10.74 -4.68
CA LYS A 87 2.22 12.14 -5.07
C LYS A 87 3.72 12.33 -5.31
N ARG A 88 4.09 13.07 -6.37
CA ARG A 88 5.48 13.47 -6.57
C ARG A 88 5.95 14.23 -5.33
N VAL A 89 7.12 13.86 -4.82
CA VAL A 89 7.78 14.64 -3.78
C VAL A 89 8.32 15.88 -4.48
N LYS A 90 7.79 17.06 -4.13
CA LYS A 90 8.41 18.34 -4.51
C LYS A 90 9.72 18.51 -3.76
#